data_AF-A0A940F0Z2-F1
#
_entry.id   AF-A0A940F0Z2-F1
#
_cell.length_a   1.000
_cell.length_b   1.000
_cell.length_c   1.000
_cell.angle_alpha   90.00
_cell.angle_beta   90.00
_cell.angle_gamma   90.00
#
_symmetry.space_group_name_H-M   'P 1'
#
loop_
_entity.id
_entity.type
_entity.pdbx_description
1 polymer ?
#
loop_
_entity_poly.entity_id
_entity_poly.type
_entity_poly.pdbx_seq_one_letter_code
_entity_poly.pdbx_strand_id
1 'polypeptide(L)'
;MNADFTVRRYGTDVYGRPIFKTAYYHEWEQHRWANLGFDLPIAQGAFMLRNGGGAAASSHAHDYGGCVDYIIDHLNAVESEAVVREFRKHGGGAYRRGPDAKHGGMPTHLHNTLGTDRPMHPMAQTLWSSYLNGGDGLAAGDGRRADAPDYEWRPNPLVTIPPPEEDDMTPAQFAALLDDKAVRTKLREVVWGATVPSDSAPDTGRKASAMLQILERLLRK
;
A
#
# COMPACT_ATOMS: atom_id res chain seq x y z
N MET A 1 0.07 -10.49 -13.62
CA MET A 1 1.45 -10.24 -14.12
C MET A 1 2.43 -11.02 -13.26
N ASN A 2 3.58 -11.44 -13.81
CA ASN A 2 4.63 -12.07 -13.01
C ASN A 2 5.32 -11.00 -12.15
N ALA A 3 5.51 -11.24 -10.86
CA ALA A 3 6.20 -10.29 -9.97
C ALA A 3 7.66 -10.08 -10.40
N ASP A 4 8.10 -8.82 -10.51
CA ASP A 4 9.48 -8.44 -10.82
C ASP A 4 10.30 -8.21 -9.53
N PHE A 5 11.09 -9.20 -9.14
CA PHE A 5 11.97 -9.12 -7.97
C PHE A 5 13.35 -8.50 -8.25
N THR A 6 13.52 -7.81 -9.39
CA THR A 6 14.79 -7.13 -9.71
C THR A 6 15.05 -5.99 -8.74
N VAL A 7 16.20 -5.99 -8.08
CA VAL A 7 16.61 -4.94 -7.14
C VAL A 7 17.13 -3.71 -7.87
N ARG A 8 16.56 -2.53 -7.61
CA ARG A 8 16.97 -1.24 -8.19
C ARG A 8 17.11 -0.18 -7.10
N ARG A 9 17.73 0.95 -7.46
CA ARG A 9 17.82 2.14 -6.60
C ARG A 9 16.62 3.05 -6.83
N TYR A 10 15.97 3.49 -5.76
CA TYR A 10 14.79 4.35 -5.77
C TYR A 10 14.95 5.53 -4.80
N GLY A 11 15.81 6.49 -5.16
CA GLY A 11 16.04 7.69 -4.35
C GLY A 11 17.03 7.50 -3.20
N THR A 12 16.81 8.24 -2.12
CA THR A 12 17.61 8.25 -0.89
C THR A 12 16.73 8.33 0.35
N ASP A 13 17.16 7.71 1.44
CA ASP A 13 16.49 7.81 2.73
C ASP A 13 16.75 9.17 3.40
N VAL A 14 16.13 9.41 4.56
CA VAL A 14 16.26 10.68 5.31
C VAL A 14 17.69 10.96 5.81
N TYR A 15 18.59 9.99 5.72
CA TYR A 15 20.01 10.12 6.09
C TYR A 15 20.92 10.23 4.86
N GLY A 16 20.34 10.32 3.64
CA GLY A 16 21.07 10.45 2.39
C GLY A 16 21.64 9.13 1.84
N ARG A 17 21.31 7.99 2.43
CA ARG A 17 21.76 6.67 1.92
C ARG A 17 20.88 6.26 0.73
N PRO A 18 21.42 5.60 -0.31
CA PRO A 18 20.61 5.07 -1.40
C PRO A 18 19.53 4.11 -0.91
N ILE A 19 18.31 4.22 -1.43
CA ILE A 19 17.25 3.24 -1.15
C ILE A 19 17.29 2.16 -2.22
N PHE A 20 17.45 0.91 -1.79
CA PHE A 20 17.32 -0.26 -2.64
C PHE A 20 16.06 -1.03 -2.27
N LYS A 21 15.33 -1.51 -3.28
CA LYS A 21 14.18 -2.43 -3.13
C LYS A 21 13.94 -3.16 -4.45
N THR A 22 13.14 -4.22 -4.41
CA THR A 22 12.68 -4.87 -5.64
C THR A 22 11.72 -3.96 -6.41
N ALA A 23 11.61 -4.15 -7.71
CA ALA A 23 10.60 -3.47 -8.51
C ALA A 23 9.18 -3.79 -7.99
N TYR A 24 8.94 -5.04 -7.59
CA TYR A 24 7.71 -5.49 -6.95
C TYR A 24 7.35 -4.69 -5.68
N TYR A 25 8.29 -4.56 -4.73
CA TYR A 25 8.03 -3.77 -3.51
C TYR A 25 7.80 -2.30 -3.86
N HIS A 26 8.60 -1.75 -4.78
CA HIS A 26 8.44 -0.36 -5.18
C HIS A 26 7.06 -0.09 -5.77
N GLU A 27 6.60 -0.91 -6.71
CA GLU A 27 5.27 -0.79 -7.31
C GLU A 27 4.16 -0.89 -6.27
N TRP A 28 4.22 -1.92 -5.40
CA TRP A 28 3.30 -2.08 -4.28
C TRP A 28 3.21 -0.81 -3.41
N GLU A 29 4.37 -0.23 -3.10
CA GLU A 29 4.48 0.99 -2.29
C GLU A 29 3.91 2.22 -3.00
N GLN A 30 4.16 2.39 -4.31
CA GLN A 30 3.62 3.51 -5.09
C GLN A 30 2.08 3.52 -5.09
N HIS A 31 1.43 2.36 -5.21
CA HIS A 31 -0.02 2.29 -5.11
C HIS A 31 -0.53 2.66 -3.71
N ARG A 32 0.23 2.36 -2.65
CA ARG A 32 -0.15 2.80 -1.29
C ARG A 32 -0.07 4.31 -1.15
N TRP A 33 0.96 4.94 -1.73
CA TRP A 33 1.04 6.40 -1.78
C TRP A 33 -0.13 7.02 -2.54
N ALA A 34 -0.50 6.45 -3.68
CA ALA A 34 -1.66 6.90 -4.44
C ALA A 34 -2.95 6.84 -3.62
N ASN A 35 -3.16 5.74 -2.87
CA ASN A 35 -4.35 5.57 -2.02
C ASN A 35 -4.36 6.49 -0.79
N LEU A 36 -3.18 6.80 -0.23
CA LEU A 36 -3.04 7.70 0.92
C LEU A 36 -3.08 9.18 0.51
N GLY A 37 -2.71 9.49 -0.74
CA GLY A 37 -2.59 10.85 -1.26
C GLY A 37 -1.29 11.56 -0.84
N PHE A 38 -0.33 10.83 -0.27
CA PHE A 38 0.98 11.35 0.13
C PHE A 38 2.02 10.22 0.24
N ASP A 39 3.29 10.59 0.13
CA ASP A 39 4.44 9.69 0.28
C ASP A 39 5.00 9.78 1.70
N LEU A 40 5.48 8.67 2.28
CA LEU A 40 6.23 8.72 3.53
C LEU A 40 7.75 8.74 3.29
N PRO A 41 8.50 9.59 4.00
CA PRO A 41 9.95 9.54 3.99
C PRO A 41 10.45 8.20 4.52
N ILE A 42 11.38 7.57 3.82
CA ILE A 42 11.98 6.30 4.25
C ILE A 42 13.11 6.58 5.24
N ALA A 43 13.03 5.95 6.42
CA ALA A 43 14.07 5.97 7.45
C ALA A 43 15.17 4.94 7.16
N GLN A 44 14.76 3.76 6.70
CA GLN A 44 15.66 2.67 6.34
C GLN A 44 15.02 1.81 5.24
N GLY A 45 15.71 1.67 4.11
CA GLY A 45 15.23 0.86 2.99
C GLY A 45 15.41 -0.64 3.18
N ALA A 46 15.14 -1.39 2.12
CA ALA A 46 15.52 -2.80 1.99
C ALA A 46 16.95 -2.92 1.42
N PHE A 47 17.47 -4.15 1.39
CA PHE A 47 18.80 -4.48 0.85
C PHE A 47 19.94 -3.63 1.42
N MET A 48 19.89 -3.34 2.73
CA MET A 48 20.84 -2.46 3.41
C MET A 48 22.29 -2.98 3.40
N LEU A 49 22.54 -4.27 3.13
CA LEU A 49 23.90 -4.77 2.84
C LEU A 49 24.58 -3.99 1.70
N ARG A 50 23.82 -3.48 0.73
CA ARG A 50 24.35 -2.63 -0.36
C ARG A 50 24.81 -1.24 0.12
N ASN A 51 24.37 -0.84 1.31
CA ASN A 51 24.77 0.39 2.00
C ASN A 51 25.77 0.11 3.13
N GLY A 52 26.37 -1.09 3.21
CA GLY A 52 27.28 -1.49 4.28
C GLY A 52 26.58 -2.09 5.51
N GLY A 53 25.28 -2.38 5.42
CA GLY A 53 24.45 -2.96 6.49
C GLY A 53 23.38 -1.98 7.00
N GLY A 54 22.31 -2.52 7.62
CA GLY A 54 21.31 -1.71 8.32
C GLY A 54 21.80 -1.18 9.67
N ALA A 55 20.98 -0.37 10.35
CA ALA A 55 21.30 0.09 11.71
C ALA A 55 21.52 -1.11 12.66
N ALA A 56 22.49 -1.04 13.57
CA ALA A 56 22.88 -2.19 14.40
C ALA A 56 21.71 -2.84 15.19
N ALA A 57 20.71 -2.05 15.57
CA ALA A 57 19.52 -2.53 16.29
C ALA A 57 18.48 -3.26 15.41
N SER A 58 18.57 -3.16 14.07
CA SER A 58 17.61 -3.75 13.12
C SER A 58 18.25 -4.32 11.85
N SER A 59 19.59 -4.41 11.80
CA SER A 59 20.37 -4.58 10.57
C SER A 59 19.89 -5.78 9.75
N HIS A 60 19.73 -6.91 10.43
CA HIS A 60 19.40 -8.17 9.80
C HIS A 60 18.02 -8.19 9.14
N ALA A 61 17.02 -7.44 9.62
CA ALA A 61 15.71 -7.45 8.98
C ALA A 61 15.71 -6.73 7.61
N HIS A 62 16.59 -5.74 7.44
CA HIS A 62 16.64 -4.88 6.24
C HIS A 62 17.76 -5.26 5.27
N ASP A 63 18.55 -6.28 5.58
CA ASP A 63 19.73 -6.67 4.79
C ASP A 63 19.36 -7.23 3.39
N TYR A 64 18.12 -7.70 3.21
CA TYR A 64 17.54 -8.10 1.92
C TYR A 64 16.17 -7.43 1.71
N GLY A 65 15.32 -8.00 0.85
CA GLY A 65 13.96 -7.53 0.59
C GLY A 65 12.99 -7.77 1.76
N GLY A 66 11.81 -7.20 1.60
CA GLY A 66 10.68 -7.39 2.51
C GLY A 66 10.54 -6.35 3.62
N CYS A 67 11.59 -5.68 4.10
CA CYS A 67 11.46 -4.70 5.20
C CYS A 67 11.82 -3.27 4.78
N VAL A 68 10.96 -2.31 5.13
CA VAL A 68 11.22 -0.87 5.00
C VAL A 68 10.65 -0.15 6.22
N ASP A 69 11.44 0.80 6.74
CA ASP A 69 11.04 1.70 7.82
C ASP A 69 10.68 3.08 7.25
N TYR A 70 9.56 3.64 7.68
CA TYR A 70 9.06 4.95 7.26
C TYR A 70 8.95 5.91 8.44
N ILE A 71 9.28 7.17 8.21
CA ILE A 71 9.06 8.25 9.18
C ILE A 71 7.57 8.58 9.21
N ILE A 72 6.98 8.61 10.41
CA ILE A 72 5.56 8.92 10.64
C ILE A 72 5.34 9.95 11.77
N ASP A 73 6.41 10.58 12.25
CA ASP A 73 6.38 11.55 13.35
C ASP A 73 5.57 12.83 13.04
N HIS A 74 5.50 13.19 11.76
CA HIS A 74 4.73 14.31 11.23
C HIS A 74 3.24 14.00 11.05
N LEU A 75 2.84 12.72 11.15
CA LEU A 75 1.45 12.31 11.01
C LEU A 75 0.70 12.42 12.34
N ASN A 76 -0.58 12.78 12.27
CA ASN A 76 -1.47 12.66 13.41
C ASN A 76 -1.94 11.20 13.62
N ALA A 77 -2.71 10.95 14.69
CA ALA A 77 -3.18 9.62 15.04
C ALA A 77 -4.09 8.99 13.96
N VAL A 78 -4.91 9.80 13.27
CA VAL A 78 -5.82 9.33 12.21
C VAL A 78 -5.03 8.96 10.96
N GLU A 79 -4.06 9.79 10.57
CA GLU A 79 -3.20 9.56 9.42
C GLU A 79 -2.32 8.33 9.61
N SER A 80 -1.65 8.22 10.76
CA SER A 80 -0.81 7.05 11.07
C SER A 80 -1.62 5.75 11.13
N GLU A 81 -2.87 5.80 11.61
CA GLU A 81 -3.80 4.66 11.56
C GLU A 81 -4.21 4.32 10.13
N ALA A 82 -4.46 5.32 9.28
CA ALA A 82 -4.77 5.10 7.88
C ALA A 82 -3.62 4.40 7.15
N VAL A 83 -2.36 4.80 7.42
CA VAL A 83 -1.17 4.14 6.88
C VAL A 83 -1.10 2.67 7.29
N VAL A 84 -1.23 2.36 8.59
CA VAL A 84 -1.20 0.97 9.10
C VAL A 84 -2.28 0.13 8.42
N ARG A 85 -3.50 0.66 8.33
CA ARG A 85 -4.63 -0.02 7.69
C ARG A 85 -4.37 -0.25 6.22
N GLU A 86 -3.87 0.75 5.52
CA GLU A 86 -3.60 0.68 4.09
C GLU A 86 -2.58 -0.39 3.78
N PHE A 87 -1.47 -0.43 4.52
CA PHE A 87 -0.43 -1.42 4.31
C PHE A 87 -0.94 -2.84 4.62
N ARG A 88 -1.68 -3.01 5.73
CA ARG A 88 -2.20 -4.32 6.15
C ARG A 88 -3.32 -4.86 5.27
N LYS A 89 -4.18 -3.99 4.73
CA LYS A 89 -5.19 -4.38 3.73
C LYS A 89 -4.57 -4.88 2.43
N HIS A 90 -3.30 -4.55 2.17
CA HIS A 90 -2.63 -4.88 0.93
C HIS A 90 -1.43 -5.81 1.15
N GLY A 91 -1.46 -6.64 2.19
CA GLY A 91 -0.50 -7.72 2.38
C GLY A 91 0.78 -7.37 3.14
N GLY A 92 0.91 -6.15 3.66
CA GLY A 92 2.01 -5.76 4.54
C GLY A 92 1.74 -6.07 6.01
N GLY A 93 2.76 -6.51 6.75
CA GLY A 93 2.78 -6.52 8.20
C GLY A 93 3.36 -5.19 8.70
N ALA A 94 2.49 -4.22 9.01
CA ALA A 94 2.91 -2.87 9.39
C ALA A 94 2.76 -2.61 10.89
N TYR A 95 3.76 -2.00 11.53
CA TYR A 95 3.81 -1.75 12.97
C TYR A 95 4.34 -0.37 13.29
N ARG A 96 3.61 0.43 14.09
CA ARG A 96 4.14 1.68 14.61
C ARG A 96 5.14 1.38 15.72
N ARG A 97 6.34 1.88 15.54
CA ARG A 97 7.46 1.82 16.50
C ARG A 97 7.56 3.16 17.20
N GLY A 98 8.05 3.16 18.44
CA GLY A 98 8.17 4.37 19.24
C GLY A 98 8.86 4.11 20.57
N PRO A 99 9.07 5.17 21.38
CA PRO A 99 9.87 5.10 22.60
C PRO A 99 9.21 4.29 23.71
N ASP A 100 7.92 3.99 23.60
CA ASP A 100 7.21 3.08 24.50
C ASP A 100 7.80 1.66 24.37
N ALA A 101 8.07 1.00 25.50
CA ALA A 101 8.58 -0.37 25.55
C ALA A 101 7.66 -1.36 24.83
N LYS A 102 6.34 -1.11 24.82
CA LYS A 102 5.36 -1.92 24.08
C LYS A 102 5.54 -1.83 22.56
N HIS A 103 6.15 -0.75 22.06
CA HIS A 103 6.50 -0.51 20.66
C HIS A 103 8.00 -0.72 20.39
N GLY A 104 8.72 -1.31 21.35
CA GLY A 104 10.13 -1.69 21.23
C GLY A 104 11.16 -0.61 21.56
N GLY A 105 10.77 0.54 22.15
CA GLY A 105 11.71 1.53 22.68
C GLY A 105 12.61 2.20 21.65
N MET A 106 12.11 2.39 20.42
CA MET A 106 12.88 2.95 19.29
C MET A 106 12.41 4.39 18.97
N PRO A 107 13.18 5.18 18.19
CA PRO A 107 12.65 6.39 17.58
C PRO A 107 11.34 6.11 16.83
N THR A 108 10.43 7.08 16.78
CA THR A 108 9.12 6.90 16.13
C THR A 108 9.27 6.65 14.63
N HIS A 109 8.76 5.51 14.15
CA HIS A 109 8.71 5.13 12.74
C HIS A 109 7.63 4.06 12.51
N LEU A 110 7.28 3.78 11.26
CA LEU A 110 6.51 2.60 10.87
C LEU A 110 7.46 1.55 10.33
N HIS A 111 7.45 0.35 10.90
CA HIS A 111 8.14 -0.81 10.34
C HIS A 111 7.16 -1.61 9.49
N ASN A 112 7.47 -1.85 8.21
CA ASN A 112 6.64 -2.66 7.32
C ASN A 112 7.40 -3.89 6.81
N THR A 113 6.76 -5.06 6.93
CA THR A 113 7.23 -6.31 6.32
C THR A 113 6.28 -6.78 5.22
N LEU A 114 6.72 -6.79 3.96
CA LEU A 114 5.98 -7.37 2.83
C LEU A 114 6.44 -8.82 2.59
N GLY A 115 5.68 -9.79 3.11
CA GLY A 115 6.08 -11.21 3.09
C GLY A 115 6.11 -11.89 1.71
N THR A 116 5.56 -11.23 0.69
CA THR A 116 5.62 -11.67 -0.71
C THR A 116 6.86 -11.19 -1.45
N ASP A 117 7.61 -10.23 -0.90
CA ASP A 117 8.84 -9.74 -1.51
C ASP A 117 9.98 -10.78 -1.44
N ARG A 118 10.98 -10.70 -2.32
CA ARG A 118 12.07 -11.69 -2.42
C ARG A 118 13.39 -11.08 -2.93
N PRO A 119 14.56 -11.63 -2.52
CA PRO A 119 14.73 -12.54 -1.40
C PRO A 119 14.52 -11.80 -0.06
N MET A 120 14.03 -12.49 0.96
CA MET A 120 13.92 -11.95 2.34
C MET A 120 15.02 -12.51 3.22
N HIS A 121 15.56 -11.68 4.13
CA HIS A 121 16.45 -12.16 5.18
C HIS A 121 15.69 -13.11 6.13
N PRO A 122 16.32 -14.13 6.74
CA PRO A 122 15.66 -14.98 7.75
C PRO A 122 14.93 -14.21 8.85
N MET A 123 15.51 -13.11 9.35
CA MET A 123 14.86 -12.23 10.33
C MET A 123 13.55 -11.61 9.79
N ALA A 124 13.54 -11.11 8.55
CA ALA A 124 12.32 -10.60 7.92
C ALA A 124 11.26 -11.69 7.74
N GLN A 125 11.67 -12.93 7.45
CA GLN A 125 10.76 -14.08 7.38
C GLN A 125 10.16 -14.40 8.76
N THR A 126 10.93 -14.28 9.84
CA THR A 126 10.43 -14.41 11.21
C THR A 126 9.39 -13.34 11.53
N LEU A 127 9.66 -12.06 11.21
CA LEU A 127 8.70 -10.97 11.38
C LEU A 127 7.38 -11.24 10.65
N TRP A 128 7.47 -11.68 9.40
CA TRP A 128 6.29 -12.06 8.62
C TRP A 128 5.55 -13.26 9.24
N SER A 129 6.26 -14.30 9.66
CA SER A 129 5.66 -15.47 10.32
C SER A 129 4.92 -15.08 11.60
N SER A 130 5.51 -14.21 12.42
CA SER A 130 4.88 -13.66 13.61
C SER A 130 3.61 -12.88 13.29
N TYR A 131 3.64 -12.01 12.27
CA TYR A 131 2.44 -11.32 11.77
C TYR A 131 1.32 -12.31 11.46
N LEU A 132 1.61 -13.36 10.70
CA LEU A 132 0.62 -14.39 10.33
C LEU A 132 0.02 -15.10 11.55
N ASN A 133 0.81 -15.28 12.61
CA ASN A 133 0.42 -15.98 13.83
C ASN A 133 -0.26 -15.10 14.89
N GLY A 134 -0.54 -13.83 14.59
CA GLY A 134 -1.17 -12.91 15.56
C GLY A 134 -0.19 -12.17 16.47
N GLY A 135 1.10 -12.34 16.24
CA GLY A 135 2.17 -11.62 16.91
C GLY A 135 2.66 -10.42 16.10
N ASP A 136 3.58 -9.68 16.68
CA ASP A 136 4.26 -8.58 16.00
C ASP A 136 5.68 -8.91 15.54
N GLY A 137 6.27 -10.00 16.01
CA GLY A 137 7.64 -10.41 15.67
C GLY A 137 8.73 -9.44 16.13
N LEU A 138 8.36 -8.32 16.73
CA LEU A 138 9.28 -7.29 17.15
C LEU A 138 9.92 -7.76 18.44
N ALA A 139 11.21 -8.14 18.34
CA ALA A 139 12.01 -8.46 19.51
C ALA A 139 11.89 -7.30 20.53
N ALA A 140 11.71 -7.72 21.78
CA ALA A 140 11.41 -6.90 22.92
C ALA A 140 12.54 -5.92 23.30
N GLY A 141 12.18 -4.66 23.55
CA GLY A 141 12.90 -3.86 24.55
C GLY A 141 12.69 -4.45 25.95
N ASP A 142 13.39 -3.92 26.96
CA ASP A 142 13.37 -4.46 28.32
C ASP A 142 11.94 -4.78 28.82
N GLY A 143 11.70 -6.06 29.18
CA GLY A 143 10.46 -6.53 29.79
C GLY A 143 9.37 -7.08 28.86
N ARG A 144 9.58 -7.11 27.54
CA ARG A 144 8.60 -7.68 26.58
C ARG A 144 8.95 -9.12 26.19
N ARG A 145 7.95 -9.94 25.87
CA ARG A 145 8.18 -11.30 25.35
C ARG A 145 8.72 -11.22 23.92
N ALA A 146 9.55 -12.19 23.54
CA ALA A 146 9.80 -12.43 22.11
C ALA A 146 8.46 -12.76 21.45
N ASP A 147 8.11 -12.00 20.41
CA ASP A 147 6.83 -12.06 19.69
C ASP A 147 5.60 -11.81 20.59
N ALA A 148 5.40 -10.55 20.98
CA ALA A 148 4.24 -10.15 21.75
C ALA A 148 2.96 -10.13 20.87
N PRO A 149 1.76 -10.15 21.48
CA PRO A 149 0.52 -9.99 20.72
C PRO A 149 0.55 -8.71 19.89
N ASP A 150 0.12 -8.83 18.63
CA ASP A 150 0.01 -7.70 17.73
C ASP A 150 -0.92 -6.63 18.32
N TYR A 151 -0.40 -5.41 18.45
CA TYR A 151 -1.09 -4.27 19.06
C TYR A 151 -1.75 -3.35 18.03
N GLU A 152 -1.60 -3.65 16.73
CA GLU A 152 -2.15 -2.87 15.64
C GLU A 152 -3.47 -3.44 15.12
N TRP A 153 -4.24 -2.63 14.41
CA TRP A 153 -5.44 -3.11 13.71
C TRP A 153 -5.09 -4.21 12.70
N ARG A 154 -5.94 -5.25 12.60
CA ARG A 154 -5.74 -6.38 11.68
C ARG A 154 -6.96 -6.57 10.77
N PRO A 155 -6.76 -6.85 9.46
CA PRO A 155 -7.85 -7.29 8.61
C PRO A 155 -8.32 -8.70 9.03
N ASN A 156 -9.61 -8.96 8.83
CA ASN A 156 -10.20 -10.29 9.02
C ASN A 156 -11.11 -10.61 7.82
N PRO A 157 -10.74 -11.57 6.94
CA PRO A 157 -9.54 -12.42 7.00
C PRO A 157 -8.24 -11.63 6.78
N LEU A 158 -7.10 -12.23 7.16
CA LEU A 158 -5.78 -11.64 6.86
C LEU A 158 -5.54 -11.59 5.36
N VAL A 159 -4.95 -10.49 4.90
CA VAL A 159 -4.42 -10.36 3.54
C VAL A 159 -2.95 -10.75 3.57
N THR A 160 -2.60 -11.86 2.93
CA THR A 160 -1.24 -12.43 2.95
C THR A 160 -0.55 -12.36 1.59
N ILE A 161 -1.32 -12.04 0.56
CA ILE A 161 -0.87 -11.77 -0.79
C ILE A 161 -1.51 -10.43 -1.13
N PRO A 162 -0.74 -9.42 -1.57
CA PRO A 162 -1.33 -8.17 -2.03
C PRO A 162 -2.42 -8.48 -3.07
N PRO A 163 -3.61 -7.88 -2.95
CA PRO A 163 -4.63 -8.07 -3.97
C PRO A 163 -4.06 -7.65 -5.32
N PRO A 164 -4.52 -8.24 -6.42
CA PRO A 164 -4.20 -7.67 -7.72
C PRO A 164 -4.61 -6.21 -7.67
N GLU A 165 -3.68 -5.34 -8.03
CA GLU A 165 -4.00 -3.93 -8.21
C GLU A 165 -5.09 -3.89 -9.28
N GLU A 166 -6.18 -3.17 -9.02
CA GLU A 166 -7.14 -2.93 -10.08
C GLU A 166 -6.35 -2.23 -11.18
N ASP A 167 -6.33 -2.80 -12.39
CA ASP A 167 -5.61 -2.20 -13.51
C ASP A 167 -6.09 -0.75 -13.60
N ASP A 168 -5.25 0.18 -13.17
CA ASP A 168 -5.51 1.61 -13.25
C ASP A 168 -5.63 1.89 -14.74
N MET A 169 -6.88 1.86 -15.20
CA MET A 169 -7.20 2.10 -16.58
C MET A 169 -6.75 3.51 -16.85
N THR A 170 -5.65 3.65 -17.59
CA THR A 170 -5.10 4.97 -17.88
C THR A 170 -6.20 5.82 -18.50
N PRO A 171 -6.20 7.16 -18.34
CA PRO A 171 -7.19 8.01 -18.99
C PRO A 171 -7.32 7.73 -20.50
N ALA A 172 -6.23 7.33 -21.16
CA ALA A 172 -6.23 6.91 -22.56
C ALA A 172 -6.88 5.54 -22.79
N GLN A 173 -6.61 4.53 -21.94
CA GLN A 173 -7.32 3.24 -22.00
C GLN A 173 -8.80 3.39 -21.67
N PHE A 174 -9.15 4.26 -20.73
CA PHE A 174 -10.53 4.57 -20.38
C PHE A 174 -11.23 5.31 -21.51
N ALA A 175 -10.57 6.28 -22.14
CA ALA A 175 -11.08 6.94 -23.35
C ALA A 175 -11.27 5.94 -24.50
N ALA A 176 -10.32 5.04 -24.72
CA ALA A 176 -10.44 3.98 -25.74
C ALA A 176 -11.57 2.99 -25.43
N LEU A 177 -11.76 2.63 -24.15
CA LEU A 177 -12.87 1.81 -23.70
C LEU A 177 -14.22 2.54 -23.90
N LEU A 178 -14.25 3.85 -23.65
CA LEU A 178 -15.40 4.69 -23.93
C LEU A 178 -15.65 4.89 -25.42
N ASP A 179 -14.67 4.66 -26.30
CA ASP A 179 -14.85 4.68 -27.76
C ASP A 179 -15.37 3.36 -28.32
N ASP A 180 -15.27 2.27 -27.56
CA ASP A 180 -15.84 0.97 -27.92
C ASP A 180 -17.38 1.05 -27.96
N LYS A 181 -17.95 0.69 -29.12
CA LYS A 181 -19.40 0.76 -29.39
C LYS A 181 -20.20 -0.15 -28.46
N ALA A 182 -19.68 -1.33 -28.11
CA ALA A 182 -20.36 -2.28 -27.23
C ALA A 182 -20.37 -1.77 -25.78
N VAL A 183 -19.26 -1.19 -25.32
CA VAL A 183 -19.18 -0.56 -23.99
C VAL A 183 -20.10 0.65 -23.91
N ARG A 184 -20.12 1.51 -24.93
CA ARG A 184 -21.08 2.64 -25.03
C ARG A 184 -22.54 2.19 -24.95
N THR A 185 -22.87 1.11 -25.64
CA THR A 185 -24.23 0.56 -25.67
C THR A 185 -24.64 0.05 -24.29
N LYS A 186 -23.75 -0.71 -23.64
CA LYS A 186 -23.99 -1.27 -22.31
C LYS A 186 -24.02 -0.20 -21.20
N LEU A 187 -23.14 0.80 -21.27
CA LEU A 187 -23.20 1.97 -20.38
C LEU A 187 -24.51 2.73 -20.54
N ARG A 188 -24.98 2.94 -21.78
CA ARG A 188 -26.30 3.54 -22.03
C ARG A 188 -27.42 2.73 -21.41
N GLU A 189 -27.42 1.40 -21.54
CA GLU A 189 -28.46 0.55 -20.94
C GLU A 189 -28.47 0.60 -19.41
N VAL A 190 -27.29 0.52 -18.78
CA VAL A 190 -27.16 0.56 -17.31
C VAL A 190 -27.52 1.93 -16.76
N VAL A 191 -27.01 3.01 -17.37
CA VAL A 191 -27.30 4.38 -16.93
C VAL A 191 -28.76 4.74 -17.20
N TRP A 192 -29.33 4.33 -18.33
CA TRP A 192 -30.74 4.56 -18.66
C TRP A 192 -31.68 3.78 -17.74
N GLY A 193 -31.36 2.54 -17.40
CA GLY A 193 -32.12 1.74 -16.43
C GLY A 193 -32.05 2.28 -15.00
N ALA A 194 -30.95 2.94 -14.63
CA ALA A 194 -30.76 3.51 -13.30
C ALA A 194 -31.35 4.92 -13.12
N THR A 195 -31.51 5.70 -14.21
CA THR A 195 -31.94 7.12 -14.13
C THR A 195 -33.37 7.37 -14.62
N VAL A 196 -34.04 6.39 -15.23
CA VAL A 196 -35.41 6.54 -15.70
C VAL A 196 -36.34 5.62 -14.89
N PRO A 197 -37.20 6.16 -14.01
CA PRO A 197 -38.30 5.41 -13.44
C PRO A 197 -39.15 4.84 -14.59
N SER A 198 -39.51 3.56 -14.50
CA SER A 198 -40.13 2.76 -15.58
C SER A 198 -41.40 3.36 -16.19
N ASP A 199 -41.99 4.36 -15.55
CA ASP A 199 -43.37 4.78 -15.79
C ASP A 199 -43.50 6.13 -16.52
N SER A 200 -42.41 6.71 -17.05
CA SER A 200 -42.47 8.01 -17.75
C SER A 200 -42.04 7.94 -19.23
N ALA A 201 -43.02 8.11 -20.13
CA ALA A 201 -42.83 8.19 -21.59
C ALA A 201 -41.87 9.34 -22.01
N PRO A 202 -41.26 9.27 -23.21
CA PRO A 202 -39.96 9.90 -23.45
C PRO A 202 -40.03 11.30 -24.09
N ASP A 203 -39.46 12.31 -23.42
CA ASP A 203 -38.85 13.46 -24.11
C ASP A 203 -37.34 13.15 -24.28
N THR A 204 -36.99 12.64 -25.45
CA THR A 204 -35.66 12.10 -25.79
C THR A 204 -34.60 13.19 -25.96
N GLY A 205 -35.00 14.44 -26.25
CA GLY A 205 -34.08 15.52 -26.63
C GLY A 205 -33.38 16.17 -25.43
N ARG A 206 -34.14 16.51 -24.38
CA ARG A 206 -33.55 17.16 -23.18
C ARG A 206 -32.70 16.21 -22.35
N LYS A 207 -33.05 14.92 -22.33
CA LYS A 207 -32.36 13.89 -21.54
C LYS A 207 -30.97 13.55 -22.08
N ALA A 208 -30.80 13.54 -23.41
CA ALA A 208 -29.49 13.33 -24.03
C ALA A 208 -28.49 14.48 -23.71
N SER A 209 -28.99 15.72 -23.62
CA SER A 209 -28.16 16.89 -23.31
C SER A 209 -27.68 16.90 -21.85
N ALA A 210 -28.53 16.53 -20.90
CA ALA A 210 -28.14 16.39 -19.49
C ALA A 210 -27.10 15.26 -19.28
N MET A 211 -27.24 14.15 -20.01
CA MET A 211 -26.29 13.03 -19.95
C MET A 211 -24.90 13.41 -20.49
N LEU A 212 -24.85 14.17 -21.59
CA LEU A 212 -23.60 14.72 -22.14
C LEU A 212 -22.93 15.67 -21.14
N GLN A 213 -23.69 16.50 -20.43
CA GLN A 213 -23.13 17.41 -19.41
C GLN A 213 -22.56 16.67 -18.19
N ILE A 214 -23.15 15.55 -17.79
CA ILE A 214 -22.63 14.72 -16.68
C ILE A 214 -21.36 13.99 -17.11
N LEU A 215 -21.33 13.39 -18.29
CA LEU A 215 -20.13 12.77 -18.85
C LEU A 215 -19.00 13.79 -19.04
N GLU A 216 -19.30 14.97 -19.57
CA GLU A 216 -18.31 16.04 -19.71
C GLU A 216 -17.79 16.56 -18.37
N ARG A 217 -18.60 16.56 -17.30
CA ARG A 217 -18.13 16.93 -15.95
C ARG A 217 -17.24 15.86 -15.33
N LEU A 218 -17.50 14.59 -15.61
CA LEU A 218 -16.67 13.48 -15.14
C LEU A 218 -15.34 13.40 -15.88
N LEU A 219 -15.28 13.88 -17.13
CA LEU A 219 -14.07 13.88 -17.98
C LEU A 219 -13.18 15.13 -17.81
N ARG A 220 -13.57 16.14 -17.03
CA ARG A 220 -12.82 17.40 -16.81
C ARG A 220 -12.13 17.49 -15.44
N LYS A 221 -12.07 16.40 -14.68
CA LYS A 221 -11.27 16.27 -13.46
C LYS A 221 -10.13 15.29 -13.72
#